data_AF-A0A7Z7HRE5-F1
#
_entry.id   AF-A0A7Z7HRE5-F1
#
_cell.length_a   1.000
_cell.length_b   1.000
_cell.length_c   1.000
_cell.angle_alpha   90.00
_cell.angle_beta   90.00
_cell.angle_gamma   90.00
#
_symmetry.space_group_name_H-M   'P 1'
#
loop_
_entity.id
_entity.type
_entity.pdbx_description
1 polymer ?
#
loop_
_entity_poly.entity_id
_entity_poly.type
_entity_poly.pdbx_seq_one_letter_code
_entity_poly.pdbx_strand_id
1 'polypeptide(L)'
;MKTTDYLDAAKERLGITSDYALAQRLDFKKQEVSRWRKGDVIMSPYACIKIAITLNLDPAQVLAEVHEETEKNPKKRAFWSGFLSRAVLVLLMACTLGLSSFVMPENAQAASGGTANSGYGLLRIIWIMLIKILK
;
A
#
# COMPACT_ATOMS: atom_id res chain seq x y z
N MET A 1 1.21 -1.79 -12.03
CA MET A 1 0.72 -0.97 -13.16
C MET A 1 1.83 -0.04 -13.61
N LYS A 2 1.82 0.41 -14.88
CA LYS A 2 2.76 1.45 -15.32
C LYS A 2 2.28 2.83 -14.91
N THR A 3 3.21 3.77 -14.85
CA THR A 3 2.91 5.19 -14.55
C THR A 3 1.80 5.78 -15.44
N THR A 4 1.75 5.41 -16.72
CA THR A 4 0.70 5.85 -17.66
C THR A 4 -0.68 5.29 -17.30
N ASP A 5 -0.74 4.05 -16.85
CA ASP A 5 -1.99 3.35 -16.54
C ASP A 5 -2.67 4.01 -15.32
N TYR A 6 -1.88 4.46 -14.34
CA TYR A 6 -2.40 5.22 -13.21
C TYR A 6 -3.01 6.57 -13.63
N LEU A 7 -2.39 7.26 -14.60
CA LEU A 7 -2.94 8.51 -15.14
C LEU A 7 -4.24 8.28 -15.91
N ASP A 8 -4.33 7.19 -16.67
CA ASP A 8 -5.54 6.83 -17.40
C ASP A 8 -6.66 6.36 -16.47
N ALA A 9 -6.36 5.52 -15.49
CA ALA A 9 -7.31 5.13 -14.46
C ALA A 9 -7.83 6.36 -13.69
N ALA A 10 -6.95 7.33 -13.37
CA ALA A 10 -7.35 8.56 -12.67
C ALA A 10 -8.30 9.41 -13.53
N LYS A 11 -8.06 9.48 -14.84
CA LYS A 11 -8.96 10.15 -15.79
C LYS A 11 -10.32 9.49 -15.87
N GLU A 12 -10.34 8.16 -16.01
CA GLU A 12 -11.58 7.38 -16.03
C GLU A 12 -12.38 7.58 -14.75
N ARG A 13 -11.72 7.54 -13.59
CA ARG A 13 -12.37 7.71 -12.29
C ARG A 13 -12.97 9.10 -12.11
N LEU A 14 -12.33 10.12 -12.65
CA LEU A 14 -12.78 11.51 -12.63
C LEU A 14 -13.75 11.86 -13.76
N GLY A 15 -14.00 10.94 -14.71
CA GLY A 15 -14.87 11.18 -15.86
C GLY A 15 -14.33 12.22 -16.85
N ILE A 16 -13.02 12.35 -16.95
CA ILE A 16 -12.34 13.34 -17.80
C ILE A 16 -11.56 12.66 -18.92
N THR A 17 -11.43 13.31 -20.07
CA THR A 17 -10.74 12.74 -21.24
C THR A 17 -9.38 13.38 -21.50
N SER A 18 -9.15 14.60 -21.00
CA SER A 18 -7.95 15.38 -21.28
C SER A 18 -6.95 15.35 -20.13
N ASP A 19 -5.68 15.13 -20.45
CA ASP A 19 -4.57 15.27 -19.49
C ASP A 19 -4.47 16.69 -18.93
N TYR A 20 -4.94 17.70 -19.67
CA TYR A 20 -5.02 19.07 -19.18
C TYR A 20 -6.09 19.22 -18.08
N ALA A 21 -7.24 18.58 -18.27
CA ALA A 21 -8.30 18.56 -17.25
C ALA A 21 -7.82 17.79 -16.00
N LEU A 22 -7.05 16.70 -16.19
CA LEU A 22 -6.45 15.96 -15.08
C LEU A 22 -5.49 16.85 -14.28
N ALA A 23 -4.61 17.56 -14.98
CA ALA A 23 -3.67 18.50 -14.37
C ALA A 23 -4.40 19.58 -13.56
N GLN A 24 -5.48 20.17 -14.10
CA GLN A 24 -6.27 21.15 -13.33
C GLN A 24 -6.97 20.53 -12.13
N ARG A 25 -7.59 19.35 -12.30
CA ARG A 25 -8.42 18.74 -11.25
C ARG A 25 -7.58 18.28 -10.05
N LEU A 26 -6.37 17.81 -10.32
CA LEU A 26 -5.43 17.34 -9.31
C LEU A 26 -4.36 18.39 -8.98
N ASP A 27 -4.49 19.62 -9.47
CA ASP A 27 -3.55 20.73 -9.20
C ASP A 27 -2.08 20.37 -9.48
N PHE A 28 -1.84 19.83 -10.68
CA PHE A 28 -0.52 19.54 -11.21
C PHE A 28 -0.18 20.50 -12.35
N LYS A 29 1.12 20.68 -12.64
CA LYS A 29 1.51 21.43 -13.82
C LYS A 29 1.29 20.56 -15.06
N LYS A 30 0.64 21.11 -16.09
CA LYS A 30 0.42 20.43 -17.39
C LYS A 30 1.73 19.83 -17.96
N GLN A 31 2.83 20.54 -17.80
CA GLN A 31 4.15 20.10 -18.26
C GLN A 31 4.64 18.85 -17.52
N GLU A 32 4.35 18.73 -16.22
CA GLU A 32 4.72 17.55 -15.43
C GLU A 32 3.97 16.30 -15.92
N VAL A 33 2.64 16.42 -16.11
CA VAL A 33 1.81 15.33 -16.64
C VAL A 33 2.31 14.86 -18.00
N SER A 34 2.67 15.80 -18.89
CA SER A 34 3.24 15.48 -20.20
C SER A 34 4.59 14.76 -20.11
N ARG A 35 5.46 15.14 -19.15
CA ARG A 35 6.76 14.48 -18.94
C ARG A 35 6.61 13.08 -18.35
N TRP A 36 5.65 12.88 -17.44
CA TRP A 36 5.34 11.56 -16.89
C TRP A 36 4.82 10.61 -17.97
N ARG A 37 3.95 11.10 -18.87
CA ARG A 37 3.46 10.34 -20.04
C ARG A 37 4.56 9.85 -20.95
N LYS A 38 5.61 10.64 -21.12
CA LYS A 38 6.77 10.31 -21.96
C LYS A 38 7.79 9.42 -21.24
N GLY A 39 7.69 9.29 -19.92
CA GLY A 39 8.71 8.62 -19.10
C GLY A 39 10.00 9.44 -18.95
N ASP A 40 9.98 10.73 -19.28
CA ASP A 40 11.15 11.61 -19.17
C ASP A 40 11.52 11.88 -17.69
N VAL A 41 10.51 11.84 -16.81
CA VAL A 41 10.64 12.15 -15.39
C VAL A 41 9.77 11.22 -14.55
N ILE A 42 10.29 10.86 -13.39
CA ILE A 42 9.58 10.10 -12.36
C ILE A 42 8.50 10.98 -11.72
N MET A 43 7.31 10.41 -11.53
CA MET A 43 6.24 11.09 -10.81
C MET A 43 6.70 11.45 -9.39
N SER A 44 6.37 12.67 -8.94
CA SER A 44 6.73 13.09 -7.59
C SER A 44 5.91 12.30 -6.55
N PRO A 45 6.44 12.06 -5.34
CA PRO A 45 5.69 11.35 -4.30
C PRO A 45 4.34 11.99 -3.98
N TYR A 46 4.27 13.32 -4.02
CA TYR A 46 3.02 14.07 -3.86
C TYR A 46 1.99 13.70 -4.93
N ALA A 47 2.40 13.60 -6.19
CA ALA A 47 1.52 13.22 -7.28
C ALA A 47 1.07 11.76 -7.17
N CYS A 48 1.97 10.84 -6.81
CA CYS A 48 1.62 9.42 -6.55
C CYS A 48 0.55 9.30 -5.47
N ILE A 49 0.72 9.99 -4.33
CA ILE A 49 -0.25 9.97 -3.22
C ILE A 49 -1.60 10.54 -3.65
N LYS A 50 -1.62 11.68 -4.34
CA LYS A 50 -2.88 12.31 -4.77
C LYS A 50 -3.64 11.44 -5.79
N ILE A 51 -2.92 10.78 -6.70
CA ILE A 51 -3.53 9.82 -7.63
C ILE A 51 -4.04 8.59 -6.88
N ALA A 52 -3.28 8.04 -5.93
CA ALA A 52 -3.70 6.91 -5.13
C ALA A 52 -5.00 7.20 -4.36
N ILE A 53 -5.11 8.37 -3.73
CA ILE A 53 -6.33 8.83 -3.06
C ILE A 53 -7.50 8.90 -4.04
N THR A 54 -7.27 9.44 -5.24
CA THR A 54 -8.31 9.55 -6.29
C THR A 54 -8.83 8.18 -6.73
N LEU A 55 -7.94 7.19 -6.80
CA LEU A 55 -8.23 5.82 -7.20
C LEU A 55 -8.69 4.93 -6.03
N ASN A 56 -8.66 5.44 -4.80
CA ASN A 56 -8.87 4.67 -3.57
C ASN A 56 -7.94 3.46 -3.46
N LEU A 57 -6.67 3.65 -3.84
CA LEU A 57 -5.59 2.67 -3.73
C LEU A 57 -4.65 3.05 -2.57
N ASP A 58 -3.86 2.08 -2.10
CA ASP A 58 -2.83 2.35 -1.10
C ASP A 58 -1.74 3.27 -1.68
N PRO A 59 -1.51 4.47 -1.10
CA PRO A 59 -0.48 5.39 -1.56
C PRO A 59 0.93 4.80 -1.52
N ALA A 60 1.22 3.92 -0.55
CA ALA A 60 2.52 3.28 -0.45
C ALA A 60 2.78 2.33 -1.63
N GLN A 61 1.73 1.61 -2.06
CA GLN A 61 1.80 0.71 -3.20
C GLN A 61 2.07 1.48 -4.50
N VAL A 62 1.29 2.52 -4.80
CA VAL A 62 1.48 3.33 -6.01
C VAL A 62 2.88 3.94 -6.06
N LEU A 63 3.36 4.45 -4.93
CA LEU A 63 4.70 5.02 -4.83
C LEU A 63 5.79 3.97 -5.11
N ALA A 64 5.69 2.79 -4.48
CA ALA A 64 6.65 1.72 -4.67
C ALA A 64 6.70 1.25 -6.12
N GLU A 65 5.55 1.03 -6.77
CA GLU A 65 5.48 0.57 -8.15
C GLU A 65 6.09 1.58 -9.14
N VAL A 66 5.78 2.88 -8.98
CA VAL A 66 6.34 3.94 -9.86
C VAL A 66 7.86 4.05 -9.72
N HIS A 67 8.37 3.95 -8.50
CA HIS A 67 9.82 4.00 -8.25
C HIS A 67 10.52 2.70 -8.69
N GLU A 68 9.87 1.55 -8.56
CA GLU A 68 10.38 0.28 -9.06
C GLU A 68 10.52 0.28 -10.59
N GLU A 69 9.52 0.83 -11.30
CA GLU A 69 9.51 0.95 -12.76
C GLU A 69 10.68 1.81 -13.27
N THR A 70 10.95 2.94 -12.60
CA THR A 70 11.93 3.91 -13.14
C THR A 70 13.36 3.70 -12.62
N GLU A 71 13.56 2.92 -11.57
CA GLU A 71 14.87 2.69 -10.98
C GLU A 71 15.73 1.74 -11.83
N LYS A 72 16.80 2.28 -12.41
CA LYS A 72 17.75 1.52 -13.25
C LYS A 72 18.69 0.64 -12.42
N ASN A 73 18.93 1.01 -11.15
CA ASN A 73 19.84 0.25 -10.30
C ASN A 73 19.12 -0.97 -9.70
N PRO A 74 19.58 -2.21 -9.98
CA PRO A 74 18.92 -3.42 -9.51
C PRO A 74 18.87 -3.52 -7.98
N LYS A 75 19.85 -2.97 -7.24
CA LYS A 75 19.84 -2.99 -5.77
C LYS A 75 18.75 -2.09 -5.18
N LYS A 76 18.54 -0.91 -5.78
CA LYS A 76 17.50 0.03 -5.34
C LYS A 76 16.11 -0.44 -5.75
N ARG A 77 15.98 -1.09 -6.92
CA ARG A 77 14.73 -1.73 -7.34
C ARG A 77 14.29 -2.83 -6.36
N ALA A 78 15.21 -3.68 -5.92
CA ALA A 78 14.93 -4.71 -4.92
C ALA A 78 14.50 -4.12 -3.56
N PHE A 79 14.98 -2.92 -3.20
CA PHE A 79 14.52 -2.22 -2.02
C PHE A 79 13.04 -1.82 -2.13
N TRP A 80 12.62 -1.26 -3.26
CA TRP A 80 11.22 -0.85 -3.49
C TRP A 80 10.26 -2.04 -3.53
N SER A 81 10.66 -3.14 -4.18
CA SER A 81 9.90 -4.41 -4.17
C SER A 81 9.70 -4.97 -2.76
N GLY A 82 10.69 -4.82 -1.88
CA GLY A 82 10.62 -5.28 -0.48
C GLY A 82 10.02 -4.28 0.52
N PHE A 83 9.72 -3.04 0.10
CA PHE A 83 9.31 -1.96 0.99
C PHE A 83 7.95 -2.25 1.65
N LEU A 84 6.97 -2.73 0.88
CA LEU A 84 5.64 -3.10 1.39
C LEU A 84 5.70 -4.31 2.33
N SER A 85 6.51 -5.33 1.98
CA SER A 85 6.68 -6.54 2.79
C SER A 85 7.26 -6.24 4.18
N ARG A 86 8.12 -5.22 4.29
CA ARG A 86 8.71 -4.81 5.58
C ARG A 86 7.72 -4.04 6.46
N ALA A 87 6.89 -3.19 5.86
CA ALA A 87 5.86 -2.44 6.59
C ALA A 87 4.83 -3.38 7.25
N VAL A 88 4.38 -4.40 6.52
CA VAL A 88 3.45 -5.42 7.04
C VAL A 88 4.09 -6.25 8.17
N LEU A 89 5.39 -6.60 8.04
CA LEU A 89 6.10 -7.37 9.05
C LEU A 89 6.20 -6.61 10.39
N VAL A 90 6.50 -5.31 10.35
CA VAL A 90 6.55 -4.45 11.54
C VAL A 90 5.18 -4.33 12.19
N LEU A 91 4.12 -4.21 11.39
CA LEU A 91 2.75 -4.09 11.90
C LEU A 91 2.27 -5.40 12.57
N LEU A 92 2.62 -6.56 12.01
CA LEU A 92 2.37 -7.86 12.63
C LEU A 92 3.17 -8.05 13.93
N MET A 93 4.44 -7.66 13.97
CA MET A 93 5.24 -7.69 15.20
C MET A 93 4.65 -6.77 16.29
N ALA A 94 4.21 -5.57 15.92
CA ALA A 94 3.55 -4.65 16.84
C ALA A 94 2.23 -5.21 17.39
N CYS A 95 1.42 -5.89 16.56
CA CYS A 95 0.22 -6.58 17.02
C CYS A 95 0.51 -7.74 17.99
N THR A 96 1.61 -8.48 17.82
CA THR A 96 1.97 -9.57 18.73
C THR A 96 2.43 -9.09 20.11
N LEU A 97 3.08 -7.93 20.20
CA LEU A 97 3.54 -7.36 21.47
C LEU A 97 2.44 -6.56 22.21
N GLY A 98 1.49 -5.98 21.47
CA GLY A 98 0.34 -5.29 22.05
C GLY A 98 -0.62 -6.22 22.80
N LEU A 99 -0.74 -7.48 22.37
CA LEU A 99 -1.56 -8.49 23.04
C LEU A 99 -0.92 -9.05 24.33
N SER A 100 0.40 -9.06 24.44
CA SER A 100 1.08 -9.52 25.67
C SER A 100 0.99 -8.54 26.84
N SER A 101 0.61 -7.28 26.58
CA SER A 101 0.43 -6.27 27.63
C SER A 101 -1.01 -6.19 28.14
N PHE A 102 -1.95 -6.99 27.63
CA PHE A 102 -3.25 -7.19 28.29
C PHE A 102 -3.11 -8.27 29.37
N VAL A 103 -2.25 -8.02 30.36
CA VAL A 103 -2.27 -8.75 31.64
C VAL A 103 -3.54 -8.31 32.36
N MET A 104 -4.57 -9.14 32.24
CA MET A 104 -5.80 -9.01 33.01
C MET A 104 -5.45 -9.21 34.50
N PRO A 105 -5.83 -8.28 35.41
CA PRO A 105 -5.60 -8.47 36.82
C PRO A 105 -6.32 -9.75 37.30
N GLU A 106 -5.68 -10.44 38.23
CA GLU A 106 -5.94 -11.80 38.72
C GLU A 106 -7.24 -11.92 39.56
N ASN A 107 -8.32 -11.23 39.20
CA ASN A 107 -9.61 -11.30 39.90
C ASN A 107 -10.81 -11.68 39.02
N ALA A 108 -10.55 -12.22 37.82
CA ALA A 108 -11.59 -12.75 36.93
C ALA A 108 -11.45 -14.26 36.65
N GLN A 109 -10.77 -15.02 37.52
CA GLN A 109 -10.84 -16.48 37.50
C GLN A 109 -12.08 -16.98 38.24
N ALA A 110 -13.27 -16.71 37.70
CA ALA A 110 -14.50 -17.35 38.15
C ALA A 110 -15.57 -17.37 37.05
N ALA A 111 -15.25 -17.95 35.89
CA ALA A 111 -16.26 -18.53 35.00
C ALA A 111 -15.62 -19.49 34.00
N SER A 112 -15.76 -20.79 34.29
CA SER A 112 -15.96 -21.90 33.35
C SER A 112 -14.99 -22.08 32.17
N GLY A 113 -14.07 -23.05 32.33
CA GLY A 113 -13.93 -24.24 31.48
C GLY A 113 -13.85 -24.07 29.95
N GLY A 114 -12.70 -24.42 29.38
CA GLY A 114 -12.58 -24.69 27.94
C GLY A 114 -11.25 -24.28 27.33
N THR A 115 -10.15 -24.81 27.84
CA THR A 115 -8.85 -24.81 27.15
C THR A 115 -8.94 -25.68 25.88
N ALA A 116 -8.19 -25.27 24.83
CA ALA A 116 -7.92 -25.97 23.57
C ALA A 116 -8.81 -25.67 22.35
N ASN A 117 -8.87 -24.42 21.86
CA ASN A 117 -9.00 -24.18 20.40
C ASN A 117 -8.50 -22.82 19.87
N SER A 118 -7.89 -21.98 20.70
CA SER A 118 -7.67 -20.54 20.39
C SER A 118 -6.38 -20.23 19.60
N GLY A 119 -5.45 -21.18 19.42
CA GLY A 119 -4.19 -20.95 18.72
C GLY A 119 -4.27 -21.12 17.18
N TYR A 120 -5.05 -22.08 16.70
CA TYR A 120 -5.10 -22.44 15.28
C TYR A 120 -5.97 -21.48 14.44
N GLY A 121 -6.92 -20.77 15.07
CA GLY A 121 -7.75 -19.77 14.39
C GLY A 121 -6.94 -18.56 13.94
N LEU A 122 -6.06 -18.04 14.79
CA LEU A 122 -5.19 -16.90 14.48
C LEU A 122 -4.14 -17.27 13.44
N LEU A 123 -3.49 -18.44 13.57
CA LEU A 123 -2.55 -18.93 12.57
C LEU A 123 -3.20 -19.13 11.19
N ARG A 124 -4.46 -19.58 11.15
CA ARG A 124 -5.21 -19.74 9.89
C ARG A 124 -5.56 -18.39 9.26
N ILE A 125 -5.94 -17.39 10.05
CA ILE A 125 -6.20 -16.02 9.55
C ILE A 125 -4.93 -15.39 9.01
N ILE A 126 -3.81 -15.50 9.74
CA ILE A 126 -2.51 -14.99 9.32
C ILE A 126 -2.06 -15.70 8.03
N TRP A 127 -2.23 -17.02 7.94
CA TRP A 127 -1.89 -17.79 6.74
C TRP A 127 -2.75 -17.41 5.53
N ILE A 128 -4.06 -17.16 5.71
CA ILE A 128 -4.95 -16.68 4.64
C ILE A 128 -4.54 -15.27 4.17
N MET A 129 -4.16 -14.38 5.10
CA MET A 129 -3.65 -13.05 4.76
C MET A 129 -2.33 -13.14 3.99
N LEU A 130 -1.41 -14.02 4.41
CA LEU A 130 -0.12 -14.25 3.74
C LEU A 130 -0.31 -14.74 2.30
N ILE A 131 -1.24 -15.66 2.06
CA ILE A 131 -1.54 -16.17 0.71
C ILE A 131 -2.15 -15.09 -0.19
N LYS A 132 -3.02 -14.23 0.36
CA LYS A 132 -3.63 -13.14 -0.41
C LYS A 132 -2.65 -12.03 -0.79
N ILE A 133 -1.56 -11.88 -0.04
CA ILE A 133 -0.51 -10.87 -0.29
C ILE A 133 0.56 -11.38 -1.27
N LEU A 134 0.75 -12.71 -1.39
CA LEU A 134 1.75 -13.34 -2.25
C LEU A 134 1.25 -13.70 -3.67
N LYS A 135 0.01 -13.36 -4.01
CA LYS A 135 -0.56 -13.49 -5.36
C LYS A 135 -0.79 -12.12 -5.98
#